data_AF-A0A7C6R5R3-F1
#
_entry.id   AF-A0A7C6R5R3-F1
#
_cell.length_a   1.000
_cell.length_b   1.000
_cell.length_c   1.000
_cell.angle_alpha   90.00
_cell.angle_beta   90.00
_cell.angle_gamma   90.00
#
_symmetry.space_group_name_H-M   'P 1'
#
loop_
_entity.id
_entity.type
_entity.pdbx_description
1 polymer ?
#
loop_
_entity_poly.entity_id
_entity_poly.type
_entity_poly.pdbx_seq_one_letter_code
_entity_poly.pdbx_strand_id
1 'polypeptide(L)'
;MHKIGIIGYGGMAVWHHNNVAKTGCITAAAAYDIDPERVRVAEKNGLKGFYDLKEFLDSKLFDIVLVATPNNFHKDLSCAALKAGYHVVCEKPVTLNVAELEEILETARQCSRLFTVHHNRRWDSDFLTVKKELENDAVGTPYTIESCVHGSGGVVHGWRAYKVAGGGMLYDWGIHLIDQIMLMIDQKVVDVHCQLVSVKTQEVDDYFKLILRFESGLTAQLEVGTYCLKPKPRWYVNGTKGSLIINDWDCNGTVVHSSEIGMEWEPEVVQTKAGPTRTMAPRPKETLSEYKIEKAEGDWVNFYRNVAAAIDNKEELFVKPGQLLRVMKVIEAAFKSAETGHSVAVDI
;
A
#
# COMPACT_ATOMS: atom_id res chain seq x y z
N MET A 1 -6.30 -19.74 -20.43
CA MET A 1 -6.06 -18.28 -20.48
C MET A 1 -7.33 -17.62 -20.01
N HIS A 2 -7.27 -16.93 -18.87
CA HIS A 2 -8.43 -16.27 -18.29
C HIS A 2 -8.75 -14.98 -19.03
N LYS A 3 -9.97 -14.49 -18.86
CA LYS A 3 -10.44 -13.24 -19.42
C LYS A 3 -10.98 -12.37 -18.30
N ILE A 4 -10.68 -11.08 -18.36
CA ILE A 4 -11.11 -10.11 -17.36
C ILE A 4 -12.12 -9.12 -17.96
N GLY A 5 -13.24 -8.95 -17.28
CA GLY A 5 -14.18 -7.85 -17.48
C GLY A 5 -13.88 -6.73 -16.49
N ILE A 6 -14.02 -5.47 -16.89
CA ILE A 6 -13.68 -4.31 -16.06
C ILE A 6 -14.94 -3.51 -15.73
N ILE A 7 -15.19 -3.27 -14.44
CA ILE A 7 -16.22 -2.35 -13.94
C ILE A 7 -15.54 -1.05 -13.52
N GLY A 8 -15.88 0.05 -14.21
CA GLY A 8 -15.25 1.36 -14.06
C GLY A 8 -14.00 1.48 -14.94
N TYR A 9 -14.13 2.11 -16.10
CA TYR A 9 -13.06 2.25 -17.11
C TYR A 9 -12.34 3.61 -17.01
N GLY A 10 -11.93 3.96 -15.79
CA GLY A 10 -11.15 5.15 -15.46
C GLY A 10 -9.64 4.97 -15.69
N GLY A 11 -8.83 5.91 -15.16
CA GLY A 11 -7.38 5.91 -15.36
C GLY A 11 -6.67 4.62 -14.90
N MET A 12 -7.06 4.07 -13.74
CA MET A 12 -6.44 2.84 -13.24
C MET A 12 -6.85 1.61 -14.05
N ALA A 13 -8.10 1.55 -14.51
CA ALA A 13 -8.57 0.50 -15.40
C ALA A 13 -7.81 0.46 -16.74
N VAL A 14 -7.45 1.61 -17.30
CA VAL A 14 -6.59 1.67 -18.50
C VAL A 14 -5.20 1.11 -18.21
N TRP A 15 -4.62 1.43 -17.05
CA TRP A 15 -3.34 0.83 -16.63
C TRP A 15 -3.47 -0.69 -16.50
N HIS A 16 -4.55 -1.19 -15.88
CA HIS A 16 -4.83 -2.61 -15.76
C HIS A 16 -4.95 -3.31 -17.10
N HIS A 17 -5.76 -2.77 -18.00
CA HIS A 17 -5.93 -3.30 -19.35
C HIS A 17 -4.57 -3.43 -20.07
N ASN A 18 -3.74 -2.39 -20.01
CA ASN A 18 -2.45 -2.40 -20.69
C ASN A 18 -1.43 -3.38 -20.07
N ASN A 19 -1.53 -3.66 -18.77
CA ASN A 19 -0.56 -4.49 -18.07
C ASN A 19 -0.99 -5.95 -17.93
N VAL A 20 -2.29 -6.23 -17.83
CA VAL A 20 -2.80 -7.60 -17.71
C VAL A 20 -2.42 -8.45 -18.92
N ALA A 21 -2.43 -7.88 -20.13
CA ALA A 21 -2.05 -8.59 -21.35
C ALA A 21 -0.57 -9.02 -21.36
N LYS A 22 0.32 -8.28 -20.66
CA LYS A 22 1.76 -8.60 -20.57
C LYS A 22 2.04 -9.87 -19.75
N THR A 23 1.05 -10.36 -19.00
CA THR A 23 1.17 -11.56 -18.17
C THR A 23 1.25 -12.84 -18.99
N GLY A 24 0.66 -12.83 -20.20
CA GLY A 24 0.48 -14.02 -21.05
C GLY A 24 -0.58 -15.01 -20.55
N CYS A 25 -1.21 -14.78 -19.38
CA CYS A 25 -2.19 -15.70 -18.79
C CYS A 25 -3.60 -15.10 -18.65
N ILE A 26 -3.73 -13.77 -18.69
CA ILE A 26 -5.01 -13.04 -18.60
C ILE A 26 -5.10 -12.00 -19.73
N THR A 27 -6.29 -11.82 -20.32
CA THR A 27 -6.57 -10.77 -21.31
C THR A 27 -7.87 -10.02 -20.96
N ALA A 28 -7.93 -8.71 -21.25
CA ALA A 28 -9.17 -7.95 -21.05
C ALA A 28 -10.15 -8.21 -22.20
N ALA A 29 -11.42 -8.45 -21.88
CA ALA A 29 -12.45 -8.84 -22.85
C ALA A 29 -13.60 -7.83 -22.95
N ALA A 30 -13.96 -7.19 -21.83
CA ALA A 30 -15.13 -6.33 -21.74
C ALA A 30 -14.94 -5.22 -20.73
N ALA A 31 -15.70 -4.14 -20.88
CA ALA A 31 -15.79 -3.09 -19.87
C ALA A 31 -17.23 -2.60 -19.73
N TYR A 32 -17.60 -2.29 -18.49
CA TYR A 32 -18.80 -1.55 -18.11
C TYR A 32 -18.40 -0.27 -17.39
N ASP A 33 -19.09 0.83 -17.70
CA ASP A 33 -18.98 2.09 -16.97
C ASP A 33 -20.35 2.78 -16.94
N ILE A 34 -20.61 3.54 -15.87
CA ILE A 34 -21.82 4.36 -15.75
C ILE A 34 -21.79 5.55 -16.70
N ASP A 35 -20.59 6.01 -17.10
CA ASP A 35 -20.39 7.06 -18.08
C ASP A 35 -20.27 6.46 -19.49
N PRO A 36 -21.24 6.71 -20.40
CA PRO A 36 -21.20 6.20 -21.76
C PRO A 36 -19.94 6.57 -22.54
N GLU A 37 -19.28 7.69 -22.22
CA GLU A 37 -18.03 8.06 -22.89
C GLU A 37 -16.89 7.13 -22.48
N ARG A 38 -16.85 6.67 -21.23
CA ARG A 38 -15.84 5.69 -20.77
C ARG A 38 -16.04 4.34 -21.44
N VAL A 39 -17.28 3.93 -21.69
CA VAL A 39 -17.59 2.73 -22.48
C VAL A 39 -17.06 2.89 -23.92
N ARG A 40 -17.28 4.02 -24.58
CA ARG A 40 -16.72 4.29 -25.93
C ARG A 40 -15.20 4.27 -25.95
N VAL A 41 -14.55 4.78 -24.90
CA VAL A 41 -13.08 4.69 -24.77
C VAL A 41 -12.63 3.23 -24.63
N ALA A 42 -13.36 2.40 -23.88
CA ALA A 42 -13.07 0.96 -23.80
C ALA A 42 -13.22 0.26 -25.17
N GLU A 43 -14.28 0.58 -25.91
CA GLU A 43 -14.53 0.04 -27.27
C GLU A 43 -13.41 0.43 -28.24
N LYS A 44 -12.95 1.69 -28.21
CA LYS A 44 -11.79 2.15 -28.99
C LYS A 44 -10.50 1.41 -28.65
N ASN A 45 -10.37 0.89 -27.43
CA ASN A 45 -9.24 0.06 -27.00
C ASN A 45 -9.47 -1.44 -27.26
N GLY A 46 -10.53 -1.82 -28.00
CA GLY A 46 -10.77 -3.21 -28.41
C GLY A 46 -11.56 -4.06 -27.42
N LEU A 47 -12.16 -3.46 -26.39
CA LEU A 47 -13.01 -4.18 -25.43
C LEU A 47 -14.47 -4.19 -25.89
N LYS A 48 -15.22 -5.22 -25.52
CA LYS A 48 -16.69 -5.18 -25.63
C LYS A 48 -17.26 -4.19 -24.60
N GLY A 49 -17.86 -3.11 -25.06
CA GLY A 49 -18.54 -2.13 -24.20
C GLY A 49 -19.91 -2.61 -23.73
N PHE A 50 -20.22 -2.33 -22.46
CA PHE A 50 -21.54 -2.54 -21.84
C PHE A 50 -22.00 -1.26 -21.16
N TYR A 51 -23.28 -0.92 -21.31
CA TYR A 51 -23.90 0.26 -20.72
C TYR A 51 -24.85 -0.07 -19.57
N ASP A 52 -25.08 -1.37 -19.34
CA ASP A 52 -25.85 -1.91 -18.23
C ASP A 52 -25.03 -2.96 -17.47
N LEU A 53 -25.04 -2.89 -16.14
CA LEU A 53 -24.24 -3.76 -15.28
C LEU A 53 -24.75 -5.21 -15.35
N LYS A 54 -26.07 -5.41 -15.44
CA LYS A 54 -26.65 -6.75 -15.48
C LYS A 54 -26.29 -7.43 -16.80
N GLU A 55 -26.39 -6.73 -17.93
CA GLU A 55 -25.93 -7.24 -19.22
C GLU A 55 -24.44 -7.60 -19.21
N PHE A 56 -23.60 -6.77 -18.58
CA PHE A 56 -22.17 -7.05 -18.40
C PHE A 56 -21.95 -8.36 -17.62
N LEU A 57 -22.60 -8.49 -16.46
CA LEU A 57 -22.49 -9.67 -15.59
C LEU A 57 -23.15 -10.93 -16.20
N ASP A 58 -24.14 -10.80 -17.08
CA ASP A 58 -24.78 -11.95 -17.74
C ASP A 58 -24.04 -12.40 -19.02
N SER A 59 -23.03 -11.66 -19.47
CA SER A 59 -22.40 -11.82 -20.79
C SER A 59 -21.60 -13.12 -20.98
N LYS A 60 -21.08 -13.72 -19.89
CA LYS A 60 -20.20 -14.91 -19.90
C LYS A 60 -18.95 -14.77 -20.78
N LEU A 61 -18.52 -13.55 -21.09
CA LEU A 61 -17.34 -13.29 -21.94
C LEU A 61 -16.00 -13.43 -21.20
N PHE A 62 -16.04 -13.43 -19.88
CA PHE A 62 -14.89 -13.44 -18.97
C PHE A 62 -15.16 -14.33 -17.76
N ASP A 63 -14.15 -14.59 -16.95
CA ASP A 63 -14.24 -15.37 -15.70
C ASP A 63 -13.72 -14.58 -14.48
N ILE A 64 -13.07 -13.45 -14.72
CA ILE A 64 -12.59 -12.50 -13.70
C ILE A 64 -13.28 -11.15 -13.90
N VAL A 65 -13.67 -10.49 -12.81
CA VAL A 65 -14.10 -9.09 -12.78
C VAL A 65 -13.09 -8.24 -12.04
N LEU A 66 -12.61 -7.17 -12.67
CA LEU A 66 -11.89 -6.07 -12.04
C LEU A 66 -12.89 -4.98 -11.61
N VAL A 67 -12.93 -4.63 -10.33
CA VAL A 67 -13.67 -3.47 -9.82
C VAL A 67 -12.70 -2.30 -9.63
N ALA A 68 -12.81 -1.27 -10.46
CA ALA A 68 -11.93 -0.09 -10.46
C ALA A 68 -12.76 1.21 -10.46
N THR A 69 -13.66 1.31 -9.48
CA THR A 69 -14.62 2.43 -9.31
C THR A 69 -14.18 3.33 -8.12
N PRO A 70 -14.93 4.39 -7.76
CA PRO A 70 -14.73 5.05 -6.47
C PRO A 70 -14.98 4.08 -5.29
N ASN A 71 -14.25 4.29 -4.18
CA ASN A 71 -14.13 3.31 -3.09
C ASN A 71 -15.47 2.86 -2.50
N ASN A 72 -16.42 3.79 -2.36
CA ASN A 72 -17.73 3.54 -1.78
C ASN A 72 -18.59 2.54 -2.58
N PHE A 73 -18.23 2.22 -3.81
CA PHE A 73 -18.94 1.24 -4.65
C PHE A 73 -18.28 -0.15 -4.67
N HIS A 74 -17.08 -0.28 -4.11
CA HIS A 74 -16.29 -1.51 -4.20
C HIS A 74 -17.02 -2.71 -3.59
N LYS A 75 -17.64 -2.53 -2.42
CA LYS A 75 -18.38 -3.59 -1.73
C LYS A 75 -19.51 -4.16 -2.58
N ASP A 76 -20.45 -3.31 -2.98
CA ASP A 76 -21.66 -3.76 -3.66
C ASP A 76 -21.34 -4.37 -5.03
N LEU A 77 -20.40 -3.77 -5.77
CA LEU A 77 -19.98 -4.27 -7.07
C LEU A 77 -19.20 -5.57 -6.98
N SER A 78 -18.32 -5.72 -5.98
CA SER A 78 -17.60 -6.98 -5.73
C SER A 78 -18.57 -8.09 -5.35
N CYS A 79 -19.49 -7.84 -4.43
CA CYS A 79 -20.52 -8.80 -4.04
C CYS A 79 -21.42 -9.19 -5.20
N ALA A 80 -21.83 -8.24 -6.06
CA ALA A 80 -22.62 -8.52 -7.24
C ALA A 80 -21.87 -9.43 -8.23
N ALA A 81 -20.59 -9.15 -8.50
CA ALA A 81 -19.77 -9.96 -9.39
C ALA A 81 -19.51 -11.37 -8.84
N LEU A 82 -19.23 -11.51 -7.54
CA LEU A 82 -19.08 -12.81 -6.88
C LEU A 82 -20.37 -13.64 -6.96
N LYS A 83 -21.53 -13.03 -6.69
CA LYS A 83 -22.86 -13.68 -6.78
C LYS A 83 -23.22 -14.07 -8.21
N ALA A 84 -22.75 -13.33 -9.20
CA ALA A 84 -22.86 -13.70 -10.63
C ALA A 84 -21.89 -14.83 -11.04
N GLY A 85 -21.03 -15.29 -10.12
CA GLY A 85 -20.15 -16.44 -10.33
C GLY A 85 -18.78 -16.10 -10.93
N TYR A 86 -18.32 -14.85 -10.82
CA TYR A 86 -16.98 -14.44 -11.25
C TYR A 86 -15.96 -14.47 -10.11
N HIS A 87 -14.69 -14.68 -10.44
CA HIS A 87 -13.59 -14.31 -9.55
C HIS A 87 -13.44 -12.78 -9.55
N VAL A 88 -13.03 -12.18 -8.43
CA VAL A 88 -12.97 -10.71 -8.31
C VAL A 88 -11.59 -10.23 -7.89
N VAL A 89 -11.10 -9.24 -8.63
CA VAL A 89 -9.98 -8.37 -8.25
C VAL A 89 -10.56 -6.99 -7.99
N CYS A 90 -10.39 -6.46 -6.78
CA CYS A 90 -10.84 -5.13 -6.42
C CYS A 90 -9.64 -4.16 -6.35
N GLU A 91 -9.83 -2.92 -6.80
CA GLU A 91 -8.88 -1.85 -6.50
C GLU A 91 -8.87 -1.51 -5.01
N LYS A 92 -7.79 -0.85 -4.59
CA LYS A 92 -7.62 -0.33 -3.24
C LYS A 92 -8.27 1.06 -3.09
N PRO A 93 -8.60 1.47 -1.85
CA PRO A 93 -8.86 0.61 -0.70
C PRO A 93 -10.06 -0.31 -0.97
N VAL A 94 -10.02 -1.52 -0.43
CA VAL A 94 -11.03 -2.53 -0.74
C VAL A 94 -12.42 -2.12 -0.28
N THR A 95 -12.50 -1.53 0.92
CA THR A 95 -13.74 -1.09 1.57
C THR A 95 -13.45 0.09 2.49
N LEU A 96 -14.51 0.70 3.06
CA LEU A 96 -14.37 1.83 3.99
C LEU A 96 -14.30 1.39 5.45
N ASN A 97 -14.53 0.12 5.74
CA ASN A 97 -14.46 -0.46 7.07
C ASN A 97 -14.24 -1.98 6.98
N VAL A 98 -13.88 -2.59 8.11
CA VAL A 98 -13.60 -4.02 8.23
C VAL A 98 -14.87 -4.85 7.98
N ALA A 99 -16.02 -4.40 8.48
CA ALA A 99 -17.29 -5.13 8.33
C ALA A 99 -17.68 -5.32 6.86
N GLU A 100 -17.52 -4.30 6.02
CA GLU A 100 -17.73 -4.40 4.58
C GLU A 100 -16.79 -5.42 3.92
N LEU A 101 -15.51 -5.46 4.34
CA LEU A 101 -14.57 -6.44 3.80
C LEU A 101 -14.97 -7.86 4.22
N GLU A 102 -15.37 -8.06 5.47
CA GLU A 102 -15.87 -9.34 5.97
C GLU A 102 -17.10 -9.81 5.17
N GLU A 103 -18.03 -8.92 4.82
CA GLU A 103 -19.18 -9.25 3.98
C GLU A 103 -18.76 -9.71 2.56
N ILE A 104 -17.76 -9.07 1.96
CA ILE A 104 -17.24 -9.49 0.65
C ILE A 104 -16.57 -10.86 0.75
N LEU A 105 -15.74 -11.07 1.77
CA LEU A 105 -15.03 -12.33 1.99
C LEU A 105 -15.99 -13.49 2.25
N GLU A 106 -17.04 -13.25 3.03
CA GLU A 106 -18.10 -14.23 3.26
C GLU A 106 -18.88 -14.52 1.97
N THR A 107 -19.19 -13.50 1.17
CA THR A 107 -19.82 -13.69 -0.15
C THR A 107 -18.93 -14.53 -1.07
N ALA A 108 -17.63 -14.24 -1.12
CA ALA A 108 -16.66 -15.00 -1.92
C ALA A 108 -16.61 -16.47 -1.50
N ARG A 109 -16.59 -16.73 -0.18
CA ARG A 109 -16.65 -18.07 0.40
C ARG A 109 -17.94 -18.80 0.02
N GLN A 110 -19.10 -18.16 0.16
CA GLN A 110 -20.40 -18.74 -0.17
C GLN A 110 -20.53 -19.08 -1.66
N CYS A 111 -19.98 -18.24 -2.54
CA CYS A 111 -20.00 -18.44 -3.98
C CYS A 111 -18.90 -19.38 -4.49
N SER A 112 -17.99 -19.87 -3.62
CA SER A 112 -16.79 -20.60 -4.03
C SER A 112 -16.02 -19.86 -5.13
N ARG A 113 -15.80 -18.56 -4.91
CA ARG A 113 -15.06 -17.69 -5.83
C ARG A 113 -13.92 -17.00 -5.13
N LEU A 114 -12.89 -16.72 -5.91
CA LEU A 114 -11.71 -16.02 -5.43
C LEU A 114 -12.02 -14.53 -5.33
N PHE A 115 -11.60 -13.93 -4.23
CA PHE A 115 -11.57 -12.49 -4.04
C PHE A 115 -10.17 -12.05 -3.61
N THR A 116 -9.64 -11.02 -4.25
CA THR A 116 -8.39 -10.39 -3.83
C THR A 116 -8.38 -8.90 -4.20
N VAL A 117 -7.37 -8.19 -3.71
CA VAL A 117 -7.22 -6.74 -3.86
C VAL A 117 -5.90 -6.43 -4.56
N HIS A 118 -5.91 -5.44 -5.43
CA HIS A 118 -4.73 -4.99 -6.16
C HIS A 118 -3.79 -4.14 -5.28
N HIS A 119 -3.14 -4.78 -4.30
CA HIS A 119 -2.03 -4.20 -3.53
C HIS A 119 -0.73 -4.23 -4.34
N ASN A 120 -0.72 -3.55 -5.48
CA ASN A 120 0.39 -3.53 -6.43
C ASN A 120 1.71 -2.99 -5.85
N ARG A 121 1.63 -2.13 -4.84
CA ARG A 121 2.84 -1.55 -4.21
C ARG A 121 3.67 -2.54 -3.38
N ARG A 122 3.21 -3.78 -3.21
CA ARG A 122 4.05 -4.88 -2.69
C ARG A 122 5.20 -5.23 -3.64
N TRP A 123 5.13 -4.81 -4.90
CA TRP A 123 6.16 -4.97 -5.92
C TRP A 123 6.95 -3.69 -6.19
N ASP A 124 6.76 -2.62 -5.41
CA ASP A 124 7.55 -1.41 -5.58
C ASP A 124 9.02 -1.70 -5.20
N SER A 125 9.95 -1.31 -6.08
CA SER A 125 11.38 -1.57 -5.91
C SER A 125 11.93 -1.03 -4.60
N ASP A 126 11.51 0.16 -4.15
CA ASP A 126 11.98 0.74 -2.89
C ASP A 126 11.58 -0.12 -1.69
N PHE A 127 10.34 -0.61 -1.67
CA PHE A 127 9.86 -1.52 -0.63
C PHE A 127 10.59 -2.87 -0.65
N LEU A 128 10.70 -3.49 -1.83
CA LEU A 128 11.41 -4.76 -1.98
C LEU A 128 12.88 -4.64 -1.57
N THR A 129 13.50 -3.49 -1.86
CA THR A 129 14.87 -3.19 -1.46
C THR A 129 15.00 -3.11 0.05
N VAL A 130 14.16 -2.33 0.74
CA VAL A 130 14.17 -2.28 2.21
C VAL A 130 13.94 -3.67 2.80
N LYS A 131 12.93 -4.39 2.31
CA LYS A 131 12.62 -5.75 2.78
C LYS A 131 13.83 -6.68 2.64
N LYS A 132 14.52 -6.67 1.49
CA LYS A 132 15.73 -7.45 1.25
C LYS A 132 16.87 -7.09 2.21
N GLU A 133 17.11 -5.81 2.45
CA GLU A 133 18.15 -5.35 3.39
C GLU A 133 17.85 -5.81 4.83
N LEU A 134 16.58 -5.75 5.27
CA LEU A 134 16.19 -6.26 6.58
C LEU A 134 16.30 -7.79 6.68
N GLU A 135 15.93 -8.53 5.64
CA GLU A 135 16.12 -9.99 5.56
C GLU A 135 17.58 -10.41 5.62
N ASN A 136 18.48 -9.55 5.12
CA ASN A 136 19.94 -9.75 5.16
C ASN A 136 20.59 -9.26 6.47
N ASP A 137 19.80 -8.90 7.49
CA ASP A 137 20.28 -8.43 8.80
C ASP A 137 21.13 -7.14 8.74
N ALA A 138 20.95 -6.31 7.70
CA ALA A 138 21.78 -5.13 7.45
C ALA A 138 21.80 -4.18 8.66
N VAL A 139 20.65 -3.90 9.27
CA VAL A 139 20.58 -2.99 10.43
C VAL A 139 20.45 -3.72 11.77
N GLY A 140 20.61 -5.04 11.83
CA GLY A 140 20.29 -5.82 13.02
C GLY A 140 18.78 -5.85 13.28
N THR A 141 18.38 -5.80 14.56
CA THR A 141 16.96 -5.72 14.93
C THR A 141 16.44 -4.29 14.79
N PRO A 142 15.49 -4.00 13.88
CA PRO A 142 14.93 -2.67 13.75
C PRO A 142 14.16 -2.28 15.01
N TYR A 143 14.35 -1.05 15.47
CA TYR A 143 13.52 -0.45 16.53
C TYR A 143 12.67 0.72 16.04
N THR A 144 13.02 1.31 14.88
CA THR A 144 12.14 2.24 14.17
C THR A 144 12.24 2.09 12.66
N ILE A 145 11.10 2.13 11.98
CA ILE A 145 10.97 2.17 10.51
C ILE A 145 10.12 3.38 10.16
N GLU A 146 10.61 4.25 9.28
CA GLU A 146 9.88 5.39 8.74
C GLU A 146 9.64 5.20 7.25
N SER A 147 8.41 5.45 6.80
CA SER A 147 7.97 5.35 5.41
C SER A 147 7.21 6.61 5.05
N CYS A 148 7.79 7.44 4.17
CA CYS A 148 7.23 8.76 3.85
C CYS A 148 6.91 8.90 2.37
N VAL A 149 5.73 9.40 2.04
CA VAL A 149 5.36 9.80 0.67
C VAL A 149 4.95 11.27 0.68
N HIS A 150 5.86 12.11 0.22
CA HIS A 150 5.66 13.55 0.15
C HIS A 150 5.57 14.01 -1.31
N GLY A 151 4.58 14.84 -1.58
CA GLY A 151 4.43 15.55 -2.84
C GLY A 151 4.09 17.02 -2.60
N SER A 152 4.10 17.81 -3.66
CA SER A 152 3.79 19.25 -3.63
C SER A 152 2.61 19.63 -4.53
N GLY A 153 1.85 18.64 -5.01
CA GLY A 153 0.69 18.83 -5.89
C GLY A 153 -0.50 19.56 -5.24
N GLY A 154 -0.52 19.64 -3.90
CA GLY A 154 -1.52 20.39 -3.15
C GLY A 154 -2.84 19.64 -2.99
N VAL A 155 -3.88 20.07 -3.70
CA VAL A 155 -5.27 19.67 -3.45
C VAL A 155 -5.53 18.23 -3.95
N VAL A 156 -6.29 17.45 -3.19
CA VAL A 156 -6.78 16.14 -3.66
C VAL A 156 -7.89 16.37 -4.71
N HIS A 157 -7.83 15.66 -5.84
CA HIS A 157 -8.72 15.90 -6.98
C HIS A 157 -9.81 14.84 -7.16
N GLY A 158 -10.92 15.24 -7.79
CA GLY A 158 -12.02 14.35 -8.18
C GLY A 158 -12.78 13.80 -6.97
N TRP A 159 -13.30 12.58 -7.09
CA TRP A 159 -14.07 11.93 -6.02
C TRP A 159 -13.23 11.72 -4.74
N ARG A 160 -11.90 11.64 -4.85
CA ARG A 160 -10.98 11.47 -3.70
C ARG A 160 -11.00 12.64 -2.73
N ALA A 161 -11.55 13.79 -3.12
CA ALA A 161 -11.68 14.95 -2.26
C ALA A 161 -12.88 14.88 -1.29
N TYR A 162 -13.74 13.86 -1.41
CA TYR A 162 -15.01 13.77 -0.69
C TYR A 162 -15.06 12.53 0.21
N LYS A 163 -15.52 12.69 1.45
CA LYS A 163 -15.65 11.62 2.44
C LYS A 163 -16.64 10.56 2.02
N VAL A 164 -17.75 10.97 1.39
CA VAL A 164 -18.79 10.04 0.90
C VAL A 164 -18.25 8.99 -0.07
N ALA A 165 -17.17 9.32 -0.80
CA ALA A 165 -16.51 8.42 -1.73
C ALA A 165 -15.31 7.69 -1.13
N GLY A 166 -15.08 7.79 0.19
CA GLY A 166 -13.90 7.24 0.85
C GLY A 166 -12.60 7.95 0.45
N GLY A 167 -12.67 9.26 0.26
CA GLY A 167 -11.52 10.10 -0.06
C GLY A 167 -10.54 10.30 1.09
N GLY A 168 -9.44 10.99 0.82
CA GLY A 168 -8.36 11.26 1.79
C GLY A 168 -7.10 10.43 1.57
N MET A 169 -5.97 10.93 2.04
CA MET A 169 -4.66 10.31 1.83
C MET A 169 -4.44 9.06 2.67
N LEU A 170 -5.09 8.92 3.83
CA LEU A 170 -5.04 7.68 4.60
C LEU A 170 -5.64 6.51 3.79
N TYR A 171 -6.78 6.71 3.13
CA TYR A 171 -7.39 5.72 2.25
C TYR A 171 -6.62 5.55 0.92
N ASP A 172 -6.10 6.64 0.34
CA ASP A 172 -5.46 6.56 -0.98
C ASP A 172 -4.03 6.00 -0.92
N TRP A 173 -3.17 6.56 -0.07
CA TRP A 173 -1.76 6.17 0.05
C TRP A 173 -1.43 5.45 1.34
N GLY A 174 -2.11 5.80 2.44
CA GLY A 174 -1.88 5.17 3.73
C GLY A 174 -2.11 3.66 3.70
N ILE A 175 -3.14 3.20 3.00
CA ILE A 175 -3.38 1.76 2.82
C ILE A 175 -2.17 1.02 2.24
N HIS A 176 -1.43 1.63 1.31
CA HIS A 176 -0.26 1.01 0.73
C HIS A 176 0.91 0.92 1.71
N LEU A 177 1.17 2.00 2.46
CA LEU A 177 2.25 2.03 3.43
C LEU A 177 1.96 1.07 4.60
N ILE A 178 0.71 1.03 5.06
CA ILE A 178 0.27 0.09 6.09
C ILE A 178 0.43 -1.34 5.58
N ASP A 179 -0.04 -1.66 4.37
CA ASP A 179 0.10 -2.98 3.77
C ASP A 179 1.57 -3.42 3.64
N GLN A 180 2.45 -2.54 3.20
CA GLN A 180 3.90 -2.81 3.13
C GLN A 180 4.49 -3.13 4.50
N ILE A 181 4.18 -2.33 5.53
CA ILE A 181 4.68 -2.57 6.89
C ILE A 181 4.11 -3.86 7.47
N MET A 182 2.82 -4.12 7.29
CA MET A 182 2.18 -5.37 7.74
C MET A 182 2.77 -6.60 7.03
N LEU A 183 3.14 -6.48 5.76
CA LEU A 183 3.80 -7.56 5.02
C LEU A 183 5.25 -7.79 5.46
N MET A 184 5.95 -6.71 5.86
CA MET A 184 7.35 -6.76 6.29
C MET A 184 7.49 -7.22 7.74
N ILE A 185 6.53 -6.87 8.61
CA ILE A 185 6.59 -7.12 10.06
C ILE A 185 5.48 -8.09 10.47
N ASP A 186 5.89 -9.33 10.73
CA ASP A 186 5.04 -10.41 11.22
C ASP A 186 4.99 -10.42 12.74
N GLN A 187 4.41 -9.37 13.32
CA GLN A 187 4.20 -9.19 14.76
C GLN A 187 2.88 -8.49 15.01
N LYS A 188 2.31 -8.66 16.20
CA LYS A 188 1.08 -7.95 16.57
C LYS A 188 1.30 -6.45 16.67
N VAL A 189 0.39 -5.67 16.09
CA VAL A 189 0.27 -4.25 16.42
C VAL A 189 -0.50 -4.15 17.73
N VAL A 190 0.05 -3.42 18.69
CA VAL A 190 -0.52 -3.28 20.05
C VAL A 190 -1.01 -1.86 20.36
N ASP A 191 -0.59 -0.87 19.58
CA ASP A 191 -1.03 0.52 19.73
C ASP A 191 -0.92 1.28 18.39
N VAL A 192 -1.91 2.11 18.13
CA VAL A 192 -2.01 2.95 16.93
C VAL A 192 -2.27 4.39 17.34
N HIS A 193 -1.42 5.31 16.90
CA HIS A 193 -1.64 6.75 17.02
C HIS A 193 -1.65 7.42 15.65
N CYS A 194 -2.67 8.21 15.35
CA CYS A 194 -2.79 8.89 14.07
C CYS A 194 -3.19 10.35 14.22
N GLN A 195 -2.56 11.20 13.41
CA GLN A 195 -2.96 12.57 13.17
C GLN A 195 -3.38 12.72 11.70
N LEU A 196 -4.58 13.21 11.46
CA LEU A 196 -5.08 13.61 10.15
C LEU A 196 -5.15 15.13 10.06
N VAL A 197 -4.72 15.70 8.94
CA VAL A 197 -4.71 17.14 8.69
C VAL A 197 -5.24 17.44 7.30
N SER A 198 -6.05 18.50 7.23
CA SER A 198 -6.60 19.07 6.00
C SER A 198 -5.94 20.43 5.74
N VAL A 199 -4.89 20.45 4.92
CA VAL A 199 -4.08 21.65 4.64
C VAL A 199 -4.63 22.44 3.45
N LYS A 200 -4.93 21.76 2.34
CA LYS A 200 -5.40 22.31 1.07
C LYS A 200 -6.77 21.74 0.64
N THR A 201 -7.17 20.61 1.20
CA THR A 201 -8.42 19.89 0.88
C THR A 201 -9.34 19.93 2.08
N GLN A 202 -10.55 20.47 1.94
CA GLN A 202 -11.41 20.81 3.10
C GLN A 202 -12.07 19.61 3.78
N GLU A 203 -12.58 18.65 3.01
CA GLU A 203 -13.45 17.61 3.56
C GLU A 203 -12.68 16.39 4.08
N VAL A 204 -11.54 16.09 3.47
CA VAL A 204 -10.72 14.90 3.72
C VAL A 204 -9.30 15.28 4.09
N ASP A 205 -8.54 14.33 4.63
CA ASP A 205 -7.12 14.51 4.93
C ASP A 205 -6.28 14.59 3.65
N ASP A 206 -5.34 15.53 3.61
CA ASP A 206 -4.29 15.62 2.60
C ASP A 206 -2.88 15.58 3.19
N TYR A 207 -2.82 15.42 4.50
CA TYR A 207 -1.64 15.02 5.26
C TYR A 207 -2.06 14.08 6.39
N PHE A 208 -1.26 13.04 6.63
CA PHE A 208 -1.36 12.27 7.86
C PHE A 208 0.01 11.88 8.39
N LYS A 209 0.07 11.70 9.72
CA LYS A 209 1.14 10.98 10.40
C LYS A 209 0.54 9.86 11.23
N LEU A 210 1.03 8.65 11.03
CA LEU A 210 0.57 7.42 11.67
C LEU A 210 1.77 6.75 12.35
N ILE A 211 1.61 6.38 13.62
CA ILE A 211 2.60 5.64 14.39
C ILE A 211 1.95 4.33 14.83
N LEU A 212 2.59 3.23 14.46
CA LEU A 212 2.24 1.88 14.89
C LEU A 212 3.30 1.40 15.88
N ARG A 213 2.86 0.80 16.98
CA ARG A 213 3.76 0.10 17.91
C ARG A 213 3.45 -1.38 17.89
N PHE A 214 4.49 -2.18 17.71
CA PHE A 214 4.41 -3.65 17.72
C PHE A 214 4.68 -4.20 19.12
N GLU A 215 4.30 -5.46 19.35
CA GLU A 215 4.48 -6.14 20.64
C GLU A 215 5.94 -6.22 21.10
N SER A 216 6.90 -6.26 20.17
CA SER A 216 8.34 -6.21 20.47
C SER A 216 8.85 -4.84 20.94
N GLY A 217 8.05 -3.78 20.77
CA GLY A 217 8.47 -2.40 20.98
C GLY A 217 8.96 -1.68 19.72
N LEU A 218 9.09 -2.35 18.57
CA LEU A 218 9.32 -1.71 17.27
C LEU A 218 8.24 -0.67 16.99
N THR A 219 8.64 0.50 16.49
CA THR A 219 7.72 1.54 16.00
C THR A 219 7.82 1.70 14.48
N ALA A 220 6.68 1.73 13.78
CA ALA A 220 6.62 2.14 12.39
C ALA A 220 5.93 3.50 12.26
N GLN A 221 6.59 4.48 11.64
CA GLN A 221 6.05 5.81 11.37
C GLN A 221 5.74 5.96 9.88
N LEU A 222 4.48 6.19 9.56
CA LEU A 222 3.99 6.35 8.19
C LEU A 222 3.49 7.76 8.01
N GLU A 223 3.96 8.43 6.96
CA GLU A 223 3.62 9.83 6.72
C GLU A 223 3.31 10.05 5.24
N VAL A 224 2.17 10.67 4.98
CA VAL A 224 1.82 11.13 3.62
C VAL A 224 1.48 12.60 3.70
N GLY A 225 1.94 13.36 2.71
CA GLY A 225 1.60 14.77 2.58
C GLY A 225 1.60 15.20 1.14
N THR A 226 0.53 15.87 0.70
CA THR A 226 0.40 16.37 -0.68
C THR A 226 0.93 17.79 -0.86
N TYR A 227 1.23 18.49 0.23
CA TYR A 227 1.74 19.87 0.24
C TYR A 227 3.05 20.02 1.03
N CYS A 228 4.02 19.16 0.72
CA CYS A 228 5.37 19.16 1.27
C CYS A 228 6.35 19.71 0.23
N LEU A 229 6.77 20.98 0.38
CA LEU A 229 7.72 21.62 -0.54
C LEU A 229 9.16 21.10 -0.42
N LYS A 230 9.46 20.40 0.68
CA LYS A 230 10.71 19.69 0.90
C LYS A 230 10.37 18.28 1.39
N PRO A 231 10.53 17.26 0.54
CA PRO A 231 10.17 15.90 0.93
C PRO A 231 11.18 15.34 1.93
N LYS A 232 10.68 14.49 2.83
CA LYS A 232 11.52 13.58 3.63
C LYS A 232 12.06 12.43 2.75
N PRO A 233 13.08 11.71 3.22
CA PRO A 233 13.48 10.44 2.62
C PRO A 233 12.29 9.48 2.51
N ARG A 234 12.21 8.73 1.41
CA ARG A 234 11.18 7.72 1.16
C ARG A 234 11.15 6.64 2.24
N TRP A 235 12.32 6.16 2.68
CA TRP A 235 12.48 5.22 3.79
C TRP A 235 13.64 5.63 4.70
N TYR A 236 13.47 5.40 5.99
CA TYR A 236 14.54 5.49 6.99
C TYR A 236 14.35 4.41 8.04
N VAL A 237 15.37 3.60 8.32
CA VAL A 237 15.31 2.51 9.30
C VAL A 237 16.49 2.62 10.22
N ASN A 238 16.25 2.48 11.53
CA ASN A 238 17.30 2.25 12.49
C ASN A 238 17.10 0.91 13.19
N GLY A 239 18.21 0.18 13.34
CA GLY A 239 18.27 -1.03 14.12
C GLY A 239 19.51 -1.08 14.99
N THR A 240 19.68 -2.21 15.69
CA THR A 240 20.75 -2.40 16.68
C THR A 240 22.16 -2.38 16.10
N LYS A 241 22.33 -2.60 14.79
CA LYS A 241 23.65 -2.67 14.12
C LYS A 241 23.89 -1.55 13.11
N GLY A 242 22.88 -0.74 12.78
CA GLY A 242 23.04 0.26 11.74
C GLY A 242 21.79 1.05 11.39
N SER A 243 21.95 1.86 10.35
CA SER A 243 20.92 2.72 9.79
C SER A 243 20.84 2.53 8.28
N LEU A 244 19.62 2.51 7.75
CA LEU A 244 19.33 2.45 6.32
C LEU A 244 18.55 3.70 5.92
N ILE A 245 18.91 4.31 4.79
CA ILE A 245 18.15 5.41 4.20
C ILE A 245 17.93 5.16 2.71
N ILE A 246 16.70 5.35 2.23
CA ILE A 246 16.38 5.47 0.80
C ILE A 246 15.70 6.83 0.61
N ASN A 247 16.30 7.67 -0.23
CA ASN A 247 15.89 9.06 -0.38
C ASN A 247 14.64 9.21 -1.27
N ASP A 248 14.54 8.41 -2.32
CA ASP A 248 13.56 8.60 -3.40
C ASP A 248 13.12 7.27 -4.05
N TRP A 249 12.24 7.38 -5.04
CA TRP A 249 11.67 6.25 -5.78
C TRP A 249 12.67 5.48 -6.65
N ASP A 250 13.83 6.08 -6.97
CA ASP A 250 14.90 5.43 -7.74
C ASP A 250 15.79 4.55 -6.85
N CYS A 251 15.43 4.42 -5.57
CA CYS A 251 16.15 3.64 -4.56
C CYS A 251 17.55 4.21 -4.26
N ASN A 252 17.77 5.52 -4.45
CA ASN A 252 19.03 6.16 -4.09
C ASN A 252 19.19 6.16 -2.57
N GLY A 253 20.06 5.30 -2.05
CA GLY A 253 20.19 5.08 -0.62
C GLY A 253 21.49 4.44 -0.19
N THR A 254 21.75 4.48 1.11
CA THR A 254 22.91 3.86 1.74
C THR A 254 22.51 3.13 3.00
N VAL A 255 23.33 2.15 3.37
CA VAL A 255 23.30 1.51 4.68
C VAL A 255 24.62 1.80 5.38
N VAL A 256 24.54 2.19 6.65
CA VAL A 256 25.68 2.44 7.51
C VAL A 256 25.63 1.46 8.68
N HIS A 257 26.66 0.64 8.83
CA HIS A 257 26.81 -0.30 9.93
C HIS A 257 27.79 0.21 10.97
N SER A 258 27.53 -0.10 12.23
CA SER A 258 28.57 -0.10 13.25
C SER A 258 29.42 -1.37 13.11
N SER A 259 30.74 -1.22 13.00
CA SER A 259 31.64 -2.37 13.08
C SER A 259 31.62 -2.98 14.49
N GLU A 260 32.01 -4.25 14.61
CA GLU A 260 32.17 -4.95 15.91
C GLU A 260 33.32 -4.38 16.77
N ILE A 261 34.05 -3.38 16.28
CA ILE A 261 35.00 -2.61 17.09
C ILE A 261 34.18 -1.93 18.18
N GLY A 262 34.41 -2.32 19.44
CA GLY A 262 33.56 -2.01 20.59
C GLY A 262 33.07 -0.57 20.68
N MET A 263 31.94 -0.37 21.35
CA MET A 263 31.32 0.95 21.56
C MET A 263 32.10 1.88 22.52
N GLU A 264 33.36 1.55 22.79
CA GLU A 264 34.23 2.26 23.71
C GLU A 264 35.32 2.98 22.92
N TRP A 265 35.14 4.29 22.80
CA TRP A 265 36.15 5.24 22.38
C TRP A 265 36.07 6.45 23.32
N GLU A 266 37.13 7.24 23.41
CA GLU A 266 37.04 8.47 24.19
C GLU A 266 36.06 9.44 23.51
N PRO A 267 34.98 9.87 24.19
CA PRO A 267 34.00 10.75 23.59
C PRO A 267 34.61 12.15 23.41
N GLU A 268 34.96 12.49 22.17
CA GLU A 268 35.39 13.84 21.83
C GLU A 268 34.24 14.83 22.00
N VAL A 269 34.53 15.96 22.66
CA VAL A 269 33.60 17.08 22.72
C VAL A 269 33.64 17.79 21.38
N VAL A 270 32.56 17.71 20.62
CA VAL A 270 32.45 18.48 19.38
C VAL A 270 31.78 19.81 19.69
N GLN A 271 32.46 20.91 19.39
CA GLN A 271 31.89 22.24 19.49
C GLN A 271 30.93 22.45 18.31
N THR A 272 29.64 22.58 18.61
CA THR A 272 28.64 22.98 17.62
C THR A 272 28.33 24.48 17.75
N LYS A 273 27.60 25.05 16.79
CA LYS A 273 27.08 26.42 16.89
C LYS A 273 26.17 26.63 18.12
N ALA A 274 25.56 25.56 18.65
CA ALA A 274 24.69 25.61 19.83
C ALA A 274 25.43 25.30 21.14
N GLY A 275 26.75 25.05 21.09
CA GLY A 275 27.57 24.67 22.23
C GLY A 275 28.20 23.28 22.09
N PRO A 276 29.01 22.88 23.07
CA PRO A 276 29.67 21.58 23.08
C PRO A 276 28.68 20.43 23.28
N THR A 277 28.85 19.33 22.56
CA THR A 277 28.11 18.07 22.79
C THR A 277 29.06 16.89 22.77
N ARG A 278 28.79 15.89 23.62
CA ARG A 278 29.45 14.58 23.61
C ARG A 278 28.51 13.51 23.08
N THR A 279 27.29 13.43 23.62
CA THR A 279 26.33 12.38 23.27
C THR A 279 25.84 12.44 21.82
N MET A 280 25.79 13.64 21.23
CA MET A 280 25.37 13.83 19.84
C MET A 280 26.55 14.05 18.89
N ALA A 281 27.79 13.87 19.38
CA ALA A 281 28.96 13.92 18.52
C ALA A 281 28.93 12.72 17.56
N PRO A 282 29.29 12.90 16.28
CA PRO A 282 29.43 11.77 15.37
C PRO A 282 30.51 10.82 15.90
N ARG A 283 30.26 9.51 15.81
CA ARG A 283 31.25 8.50 16.16
C ARG A 283 32.43 8.50 15.16
N PRO A 284 33.60 7.97 15.55
CA PRO A 284 34.75 7.90 14.66
C PRO A 284 34.45 7.09 13.39
N LYS A 285 34.89 7.57 12.22
CA LYS A 285 34.54 6.99 10.92
C LYS A 285 35.06 5.56 10.73
N GLU A 286 36.18 5.24 11.36
CA GLU A 286 36.81 3.91 11.39
C GLU A 286 35.93 2.85 12.09
N THR A 287 34.95 3.29 12.88
CA THR A 287 33.98 2.41 13.53
C THR A 287 32.72 2.17 12.68
N LEU A 288 32.71 2.69 11.45
CA LEU A 288 31.59 2.61 10.53
C LEU A 288 32.01 1.94 9.22
N SER A 289 31.11 1.15 8.65
CA SER A 289 31.16 0.76 7.25
C SER A 289 29.89 1.25 6.54
N GLU A 290 30.03 1.70 5.31
CA GLU A 290 28.92 2.21 4.50
C GLU A 290 28.96 1.59 3.12
N TYR A 291 27.80 1.17 2.61
CA TYR A 291 27.64 0.76 1.23
C TYR A 291 26.39 1.37 0.60
N LYS A 292 26.43 1.50 -0.73
CA LYS A 292 25.28 1.91 -1.53
C LYS A 292 24.35 0.72 -1.71
N ILE A 293 23.06 0.97 -1.56
CA ILE A 293 22.03 -0.05 -1.70
C ILE A 293 21.91 -0.45 -3.17
N GLU A 294 21.81 -1.75 -3.42
CA GLU A 294 21.47 -2.29 -4.73
C GLU A 294 19.95 -2.41 -4.85
N LYS A 295 19.38 -1.75 -5.85
CA LYS A 295 17.93 -1.75 -6.11
C LYS A 295 17.43 -3.16 -6.41
N ALA A 296 16.38 -3.59 -5.70
CA ALA A 296 15.61 -4.77 -6.06
C ALA A 296 14.66 -4.47 -7.23
N GLU A 297 14.56 -5.40 -8.19
CA GLU A 297 13.66 -5.27 -9.33
C GLU A 297 12.22 -5.65 -8.96
N GLY A 298 11.29 -4.75 -9.26
CA GLY A 298 9.86 -4.95 -9.07
C GLY A 298 9.17 -5.53 -10.30
N ASP A 299 8.19 -6.41 -10.09
CA ASP A 299 7.35 -6.94 -11.17
C ASP A 299 5.86 -6.86 -10.81
N TRP A 300 5.25 -5.70 -11.09
CA TRP A 300 3.82 -5.47 -10.83
C TRP A 300 2.89 -6.41 -11.60
N VAL A 301 3.30 -6.96 -12.76
CA VAL A 301 2.43 -7.88 -13.51
C VAL A 301 2.41 -9.28 -12.88
N ASN A 302 3.35 -9.58 -11.98
CA ASN A 302 3.37 -10.84 -11.26
C ASN A 302 2.12 -11.05 -10.39
N PHE A 303 1.51 -9.96 -9.90
CA PHE A 303 0.20 -10.02 -9.22
C PHE A 303 -0.83 -10.80 -10.05
N TYR A 304 -0.98 -10.47 -11.33
CA TYR A 304 -1.96 -11.11 -12.19
C TYR A 304 -1.58 -12.54 -12.59
N ARG A 305 -0.28 -12.85 -12.69
CA ARG A 305 0.17 -14.24 -12.86
C ARG A 305 -0.24 -15.10 -11.66
N ASN A 306 -0.06 -14.58 -10.45
CA ASN A 306 -0.47 -15.27 -9.23
C ASN A 306 -2.00 -15.37 -9.11
N VAL A 307 -2.77 -14.36 -9.51
CA VAL A 307 -4.24 -14.46 -9.58
C VAL A 307 -4.67 -15.61 -10.50
N ALA A 308 -4.11 -15.70 -11.71
CA ALA A 308 -4.39 -16.80 -12.62
C ALA A 308 -3.99 -18.16 -12.03
N ALA A 309 -2.80 -18.27 -11.46
CA ALA A 309 -2.34 -19.50 -10.81
C ALA A 309 -3.22 -19.93 -9.64
N ALA A 310 -3.72 -18.98 -8.84
CA ALA A 310 -4.63 -19.25 -7.73
C ALA A 310 -6.02 -19.70 -8.20
N ILE A 311 -6.56 -19.12 -9.27
CA ILE A 311 -7.81 -19.60 -9.89
C ILE A 311 -7.65 -21.03 -10.40
N ASP A 312 -6.49 -21.34 -10.98
CA ASP A 312 -6.12 -22.68 -11.45
C ASP A 312 -5.78 -23.67 -10.30
N ASN A 313 -5.83 -23.25 -9.04
CA ASN A 313 -5.42 -24.02 -7.86
C ASN A 313 -3.95 -24.49 -7.88
N LYS A 314 -3.06 -23.73 -8.52
CA LYS A 314 -1.62 -24.03 -8.61
C LYS A 314 -0.80 -23.35 -7.52
N GLU A 315 -1.27 -22.20 -7.02
CA GLU A 315 -0.60 -21.41 -6.00
C GLU A 315 -1.62 -20.79 -5.04
N GLU A 316 -1.18 -20.38 -3.85
CA GLU A 316 -1.97 -19.50 -3.00
C GLU A 316 -1.87 -18.05 -3.48
N LEU A 317 -2.88 -17.24 -3.16
CA LEU A 317 -2.81 -15.79 -3.38
C LEU A 317 -1.67 -15.17 -2.58
N PHE A 318 -0.89 -14.30 -3.24
CA PHE A 318 0.08 -13.44 -2.58
C PHE A 318 -0.60 -12.39 -1.70
N VAL A 319 -1.75 -11.86 -2.13
CA VAL A 319 -2.57 -10.93 -1.35
C VAL A 319 -3.73 -11.70 -0.71
N LYS A 320 -3.52 -12.12 0.54
CA LYS A 320 -4.42 -13.02 1.27
C LYS A 320 -5.52 -12.25 2.02
N PRO A 321 -6.74 -12.78 2.14
CA PRO A 321 -7.83 -12.18 2.92
C PRO A 321 -7.45 -11.74 4.34
N GLY A 322 -6.72 -12.59 5.07
CA GLY A 322 -6.28 -12.25 6.44
C GLY A 322 -5.35 -11.03 6.49
N GLN A 323 -4.50 -10.84 5.47
CA GLN A 323 -3.64 -9.66 5.38
C GLN A 323 -4.46 -8.39 5.13
N LEU A 324 -5.50 -8.48 4.29
CA LEU A 324 -6.41 -7.36 4.01
C LEU A 324 -7.15 -6.92 5.27
N LEU A 325 -7.68 -7.88 6.04
CA LEU A 325 -8.35 -7.60 7.31
C LEU A 325 -7.41 -6.92 8.31
N ARG A 326 -6.17 -7.40 8.41
CA ARG A 326 -5.14 -6.81 9.27
C ARG A 326 -4.89 -5.34 8.91
N VAL A 327 -4.74 -5.03 7.63
CA VAL A 327 -4.55 -3.66 7.12
C VAL A 327 -5.77 -2.78 7.43
N MET A 328 -6.99 -3.27 7.16
CA MET A 328 -8.21 -2.49 7.39
C MET A 328 -8.45 -2.21 8.88
N LYS A 329 -8.11 -3.14 9.78
CA LYS A 329 -8.17 -2.90 11.23
C LYS A 329 -7.24 -1.77 11.67
N VAL A 330 -6.05 -1.66 11.08
CA VAL A 330 -5.14 -0.54 11.35
C VAL A 330 -5.73 0.77 10.84
N ILE A 331 -6.35 0.79 9.66
CA ILE A 331 -7.00 1.98 9.11
C ILE A 331 -8.15 2.46 10.01
N GLU A 332 -9.03 1.55 10.45
CA GLU A 332 -10.10 1.89 11.40
C GLU A 332 -9.55 2.43 12.73
N ALA A 333 -8.52 1.78 13.27
CA ALA A 333 -7.86 2.24 14.49
C ALA A 333 -7.20 3.62 14.30
N ALA A 334 -6.64 3.90 13.12
CA ALA A 334 -6.07 5.18 12.78
C ALA A 334 -7.14 6.29 12.72
N PHE A 335 -8.28 6.05 12.06
CA PHE A 335 -9.39 7.01 12.08
C PHE A 335 -9.91 7.26 13.51
N LYS A 336 -10.09 6.20 14.30
CA LYS A 336 -10.50 6.32 15.71
C LYS A 336 -9.48 7.10 16.55
N SER A 337 -8.19 6.89 16.33
CA SER A 337 -7.12 7.63 17.01
C SER A 337 -7.17 9.12 16.65
N ALA A 338 -7.32 9.43 15.36
CA ALA A 338 -7.39 10.81 14.88
C ALA A 338 -8.63 11.55 15.39
N GLU A 339 -9.79 10.87 15.46
CA GLU A 339 -11.04 11.43 15.99
C GLU A 339 -10.94 11.72 17.51
N THR A 340 -10.35 10.80 18.27
CA THR A 340 -10.26 10.91 19.73
C THR A 340 -9.06 11.72 20.22
N GLY A 341 -8.04 11.94 19.37
CA GLY A 341 -6.79 12.60 19.74
C GLY A 341 -5.87 11.76 20.65
N HIS A 342 -6.18 10.48 20.85
CA HIS A 342 -5.44 9.57 21.73
C HIS A 342 -4.96 8.35 20.96
N SER A 343 -3.94 7.65 21.49
CA SER A 343 -3.57 6.35 20.94
C SER A 343 -4.66 5.31 21.23
N VAL A 344 -4.80 4.34 20.33
CA VAL A 344 -5.78 3.26 20.42
C VAL A 344 -5.02 1.96 20.64
N ALA A 345 -5.21 1.34 21.81
CA ALA A 345 -4.73 0.00 22.07
C ALA A 345 -5.48 -1.01 21.20
N VAL A 346 -4.74 -1.94 20.59
CA VAL A 346 -5.25 -2.91 19.62
C VAL A 346 -4.58 -4.28 19.83
N ASP A 347 -5.11 -5.31 19.19
CA ASP A 347 -4.51 -6.65 19.10
C ASP A 347 -4.70 -7.14 17.64
N ILE A 348 -3.85 -6.63 16.74
CA ILE A 348 -3.98 -6.76 15.27
C ILE A 348 -2.85 -7.56 14.65
#